data_AF-A0A367KMX9-F1
#
_entry.id   AF-A0A367KMX9-F1
#
_cell.length_a   1.000
_cell.length_b   1.000
_cell.length_c   1.000
_cell.angle_alpha   90.00
_cell.angle_beta   90.00
_cell.angle_gamma   90.00
#
_symmetry.space_group_name_H-M   'P 1'
#
loop_
_entity.id
_entity.type
_entity.pdbx_description
1 polymer ?
#
loop_
_entity_poly.entity_id
_entity_poly.type
_entity_poly.pdbx_seq_one_letter_code
_entity_poly.pdbx_strand_id
1 'polypeptide(L)'
;MIAAAALIGIILIYQSSTNENKYCNNSAECYNLLKEKARQLKESTANSLAGFAQQEPLLEQLRQQRKEQDEAYEAMYQDPEKIQEKKAMGVLMEEVPKAAAAVMAKSKQDLVDTTVVSPSAEEEYKVLTDTSLPRVKAAFVVLVRNKELYALRSSMRYLEDRFNHKYHYPWIFLNEEPFTEEFINMTQMMTTAKVHYGLVPKEHWSYPDWIDQDYAKQCREDMAEQKIVYGGSESYRHMCRYQSGFFMLHPLLDNLDYYWRVEPGVKFSCDIDYDPFRLMQERDLKYGFTIALREYRATIPTLWRTTIDFAKSHPQYIYPRTRPDSLLRFVSDDNGWSYNLCHFWSNFEIASVKYMRSEGYQAYFKYLDQQGGFFYERWGDAPVHSIAVALMLKESDVHWFYDIGYKHDNFEHCPTEEKWLLNSKCYCDAETSFDFNQGSCSSLYLDVANRTASSYIVTQPDKDD
;
A
#
# COMPACT_ATOMS: atom_id res chain seq x y z
N MET A 1 -39.98 3.87 -46.92
CA MET A 1 -39.92 2.46 -47.34
C MET A 1 -39.70 1.61 -46.11
N ILE A 2 -40.53 0.58 -46.00
CA ILE A 2 -40.68 -0.34 -44.88
C ILE A 2 -39.41 -1.21 -44.76
N ALA A 3 -38.87 -1.34 -43.55
CA ALA A 3 -38.14 -2.53 -43.15
C ALA A 3 -38.46 -2.80 -41.68
N ALA A 4 -39.26 -3.84 -41.47
CA ALA A 4 -39.76 -4.31 -40.20
C ALA A 4 -38.61 -4.79 -39.30
N ALA A 5 -38.62 -4.36 -38.03
CA ALA A 5 -37.93 -5.05 -36.95
C ALA A 5 -39.01 -5.50 -35.96
N ALA A 6 -39.13 -6.81 -35.82
CA ALA A 6 -40.10 -7.48 -34.98
C ALA A 6 -39.96 -7.06 -33.52
N LEU A 7 -41.12 -6.75 -32.91
CA LEU A 7 -41.31 -6.70 -31.46
C LEU A 7 -41.09 -8.09 -30.89
N ILE A 8 -39.92 -8.33 -30.30
CA ILE A 8 -39.75 -9.34 -29.27
C ILE A 8 -39.23 -8.60 -28.05
N GLY A 9 -40.05 -8.56 -27.00
CA GLY A 9 -39.70 -7.99 -25.71
C GLY A 9 -38.48 -8.71 -25.14
N ILE A 10 -37.32 -8.06 -25.18
CA ILE A 10 -36.14 -8.47 -24.44
C ILE A 10 -36.13 -7.62 -23.17
N ILE A 11 -36.50 -8.24 -22.04
CA ILE A 11 -36.14 -7.74 -20.72
C ILE A 11 -34.62 -7.90 -20.64
N LEU A 12 -33.87 -6.80 -20.78
CA LEU A 12 -32.43 -6.79 -20.54
C LEU A 12 -32.21 -6.79 -19.02
N ILE A 13 -31.82 -7.94 -18.48
CA ILE A 13 -31.39 -8.06 -17.09
C ILE A 13 -29.91 -7.68 -17.04
N TYR A 14 -29.61 -6.50 -16.50
CA TYR A 14 -28.27 -6.11 -16.10
C TYR A 14 -28.18 -6.18 -14.58
N GLN A 15 -27.38 -7.11 -14.03
CA GLN A 15 -27.10 -7.18 -12.60
C GLN A 15 -26.03 -6.14 -12.23
N SER A 16 -26.41 -5.17 -11.38
CA SER A 16 -25.51 -4.17 -10.78
C SER A 16 -25.05 -4.65 -9.41
N SER A 17 -23.77 -4.50 -9.06
CA SER A 17 -23.20 -4.81 -7.74
C SER A 17 -23.45 -3.70 -6.70
N THR A 18 -24.56 -2.96 -6.82
CA THR A 18 -24.93 -1.87 -5.90
C THR A 18 -26.41 -2.01 -5.56
N ASN A 19 -26.75 -1.91 -4.28
CA ASN A 19 -28.01 -2.32 -3.64
C ASN A 19 -29.33 -1.63 -4.09
N GLU A 20 -29.39 -1.03 -5.27
CA GLU A 20 -30.64 -0.54 -5.89
C GLU A 20 -30.77 -1.03 -7.33
N ASN A 21 -31.41 -2.19 -7.53
CA ASN A 21 -31.83 -2.64 -8.86
C ASN A 21 -33.05 -1.82 -9.33
N LYS A 22 -32.81 -0.69 -10.02
CA LYS A 22 -33.86 -0.02 -10.80
C LYS A 22 -34.05 -0.75 -12.13
N TYR A 23 -35.19 -1.44 -12.27
CA TYR A 23 -35.61 -2.06 -13.53
C TYR A 23 -36.28 -1.04 -14.43
N CYS A 24 -35.95 -1.03 -15.73
CA CYS A 24 -36.65 -0.25 -16.74
C CYS A 24 -37.62 -1.16 -17.52
N ASN A 25 -38.87 -0.74 -17.68
CA ASN A 25 -39.95 -1.58 -18.21
C ASN A 25 -40.19 -1.41 -19.72
N ASN A 26 -39.56 -0.42 -20.34
CA ASN A 26 -39.63 -0.20 -21.79
C ASN A 26 -38.38 0.50 -22.33
N SER A 27 -38.23 0.51 -23.65
CA SER A 27 -37.04 1.03 -24.35
C SER A 27 -36.77 2.52 -24.09
N ALA A 28 -37.81 3.34 -23.93
CA ALA A 28 -37.66 4.76 -23.63
C ALA A 28 -37.16 5.00 -22.19
N GLU A 29 -37.64 4.20 -21.24
CA GLU A 29 -37.22 4.25 -19.84
C GLU A 29 -35.77 3.76 -19.68
N CYS A 30 -35.37 2.69 -20.37
CA CYS A 30 -33.98 2.23 -20.38
C CYS A 30 -33.05 3.25 -21.04
N TYR A 31 -33.46 3.89 -22.14
CA TYR A 31 -32.68 4.93 -22.79
C TYR A 31 -32.47 6.15 -21.87
N ASN A 32 -33.51 6.59 -21.16
CA ASN A 32 -33.41 7.71 -20.22
C ASN A 32 -32.55 7.35 -19.00
N LEU A 33 -32.68 6.13 -18.46
CA LEU A 33 -31.85 5.65 -17.35
C LEU A 33 -30.36 5.57 -17.74
N LEU A 34 -30.06 5.07 -18.94
CA LEU A 34 -28.71 5.04 -19.49
C LEU A 34 -28.17 6.45 -19.73
N LYS A 35 -29.00 7.37 -20.25
CA LYS A 35 -28.63 8.77 -20.46
C LYS A 35 -28.38 9.52 -19.15
N GLU A 36 -29.16 9.25 -18.12
CA GLU A 36 -29.00 9.82 -16.79
C GLU A 36 -27.76 9.27 -16.08
N LYS A 37 -27.51 7.95 -16.15
CA LYS A 37 -26.26 7.37 -15.66
C LYS A 37 -25.04 7.88 -16.44
N ALA A 38 -25.13 8.03 -17.76
CA ALA A 38 -24.07 8.62 -18.56
C ALA A 38 -23.82 10.10 -18.18
N ARG A 39 -24.88 10.86 -17.85
CA ARG A 39 -24.75 12.23 -17.33
C ARG A 39 -24.08 12.26 -15.96
N GLN A 40 -24.49 11.39 -15.03
CA GLN A 40 -23.87 11.26 -13.71
C GLN A 40 -22.40 10.84 -13.80
N LEU A 41 -22.07 9.91 -14.71
CA LEU A 41 -20.70 9.49 -14.98
C LEU A 41 -19.86 10.65 -15.58
N LYS A 42 -20.48 11.48 -16.42
CA LYS A 42 -19.86 12.66 -17.03
C LYS A 42 -19.67 13.80 -16.03
N GLU A 43 -20.60 13.96 -15.09
CA GLU A 43 -20.49 14.91 -13.98
C GLU A 43 -19.47 14.44 -12.94
N SER A 44 -19.36 13.13 -12.68
CA SER A 44 -18.33 12.56 -11.80
C SER A 44 -16.93 12.64 -12.44
N THR A 45 -16.80 12.44 -13.75
CA THR A 45 -15.51 12.65 -14.48
C THR A 45 -15.16 14.12 -14.63
N ALA A 46 -16.13 15.02 -14.80
CA ALA A 46 -15.87 16.45 -14.76
C ALA A 46 -15.39 16.89 -13.36
N ASN A 47 -15.95 16.32 -12.29
CA ASN A 47 -15.51 16.59 -10.92
C ASN A 47 -14.20 15.89 -10.51
N SER A 48 -13.84 14.76 -11.15
CA SER A 48 -12.53 14.13 -10.96
C SER A 48 -11.40 14.94 -11.59
N LEU A 49 -11.66 15.63 -12.71
CA LEU A 49 -10.69 16.46 -13.43
C LEU A 49 -10.62 17.92 -12.95
N ALA A 50 -11.72 18.51 -12.47
CA ALA A 50 -11.84 19.94 -12.16
C ALA A 50 -11.02 20.46 -10.95
N GLY A 51 -10.10 19.65 -10.39
CA GLY A 51 -9.32 19.97 -9.20
C GLY A 51 -7.82 20.07 -9.35
N PHE A 52 -7.22 19.39 -10.32
CA PHE A 52 -5.75 19.33 -10.46
C PHE A 52 -5.11 20.65 -10.93
N ALA A 53 -5.85 21.77 -10.89
CA ALA A 53 -5.41 23.07 -11.38
C ALA A 53 -6.16 24.27 -10.75
N GLN A 54 -6.65 24.18 -9.52
CA GLN A 54 -7.20 25.37 -8.85
C GLN A 54 -6.08 26.10 -8.08
N GLN A 55 -5.36 26.93 -8.84
CA GLN A 55 -4.31 27.88 -8.44
C GLN A 55 -3.03 27.20 -7.91
N GLU A 56 -1.88 27.49 -8.54
CA GLU A 56 -0.57 27.09 -8.01
C GLU A 56 -0.29 27.83 -6.70
N PRO A 57 0.03 27.14 -5.58
CA PRO A 57 0.59 27.78 -4.42
C PRO A 57 1.78 28.67 -4.74
N LEU A 58 1.88 29.72 -3.93
CA LEU A 58 2.92 30.72 -4.09
C LEU A 58 4.29 30.04 -3.98
N LEU A 59 5.26 30.48 -4.78
CA LEU A 59 6.62 29.90 -4.80
C LEU A 59 7.24 29.79 -3.39
N GLU A 60 6.90 30.70 -2.49
CA GLU A 60 7.35 30.69 -1.10
C GLU A 60 6.75 29.53 -0.28
N GLN A 61 5.46 29.23 -0.47
CA GLN A 61 4.80 28.08 0.17
C GLN A 61 5.45 26.77 -0.29
N LEU A 62 5.76 26.66 -1.59
CA LEU A 62 6.51 25.52 -2.14
C LEU A 62 7.90 25.36 -1.54
N ARG A 63 8.63 26.47 -1.33
CA ARG A 63 9.96 26.45 -0.72
C ARG A 63 9.88 25.99 0.73
N GLN A 64 8.92 26.52 1.48
CA GLN A 64 8.72 26.13 2.87
C GLN A 64 8.34 24.65 2.99
N GLN A 65 7.38 24.18 2.20
CA GLN A 65 6.97 22.78 2.18
C GLN A 65 8.12 21.85 1.79
N ARG A 66 8.95 22.23 0.79
CA ARG A 66 10.17 21.49 0.44
C ARG A 66 11.11 21.36 1.64
N LYS A 67 11.37 22.47 2.33
CA LYS A 67 12.25 22.49 3.48
C LYS A 67 11.73 21.59 4.62
N GLU A 68 10.45 21.66 4.92
CA GLU A 68 9.82 20.82 5.95
C GLU A 68 9.90 19.33 5.61
N GLN A 69 9.77 18.98 4.34
CA GLN A 69 9.90 17.60 3.88
C GLN A 69 11.35 17.09 3.95
N ASP A 70 12.32 17.93 3.57
CA ASP A 70 13.73 17.58 3.69
C ASP A 70 14.12 17.43 5.19
N GLU A 71 13.64 18.33 6.05
CA GLU A 71 13.83 18.25 7.50
C GLU A 71 13.20 16.97 8.10
N ALA A 72 12.00 16.58 7.65
CA ALA A 72 11.34 15.36 8.10
C ALA A 72 12.08 14.09 7.64
N TYR A 73 12.62 14.08 6.41
CA TYR A 73 13.44 12.97 5.92
C TYR A 73 14.73 12.84 6.74
N GLU A 74 15.44 13.94 6.99
CA GLU A 74 16.66 13.93 7.81
C GLU A 74 16.38 13.47 9.25
N ALA A 75 15.20 13.79 9.80
CA ALA A 75 14.78 13.37 11.14
C ALA A 75 14.60 11.84 11.26
N MET A 76 14.33 11.12 10.16
CA MET A 76 14.12 9.67 10.16
C MET A 76 15.40 8.88 10.46
N TYR A 77 16.57 9.43 10.11
CA TYR A 77 17.86 8.76 10.22
C TYR A 77 18.72 9.29 11.39
N GLN A 78 18.16 10.14 12.24
CA GLN A 78 18.84 10.63 13.44
C GLN A 78 18.83 9.54 14.52
N ASP A 79 20.02 9.19 15.00
CA ASP A 79 20.29 8.18 16.03
C ASP A 79 19.56 8.49 17.36
N PRO A 80 18.81 7.53 17.95
CA PRO A 80 18.22 7.66 19.28
C PRO A 80 19.23 8.06 20.37
N GLU A 81 20.51 7.69 20.28
CA GLU A 81 21.54 8.08 21.25
C GLU A 81 21.83 9.60 21.23
N LYS A 82 21.69 10.26 20.07
CA LYS A 82 21.84 11.73 19.96
C LYS A 82 20.67 12.50 20.58
N ILE A 83 19.52 11.85 20.79
CA ILE A 83 18.36 12.44 21.48
C ILE A 83 18.64 12.55 22.99
N GLN A 84 19.41 11.63 23.57
CA GLN A 84 19.85 11.70 24.97
C GLN A 84 20.87 12.82 25.21
N GLU A 85 21.82 13.04 24.30
CA GLU A 85 22.79 14.15 24.39
C GLU A 85 22.11 15.53 24.29
N LYS A 86 21.05 15.67 23.46
CA LYS A 86 20.26 16.91 23.39
C LYS A 86 19.41 17.16 24.64
N LYS A 87 18.95 16.12 25.35
CA LYS A 87 18.28 16.28 26.66
C LYS A 87 19.24 16.73 27.77
N ALA A 88 20.54 16.47 27.64
CA ALA A 88 21.56 16.94 28.58
C ALA A 88 21.94 18.43 28.38
N MET A 89 21.58 19.04 27.24
CA MET A 89 21.70 20.48 26.98
C MET A 89 20.32 21.14 27.07
N GLY A 90 19.93 21.47 28.29
CA GLY A 90 18.58 21.91 28.67
C GLY A 90 17.98 23.01 27.79
N VAL A 91 16.81 22.70 27.22
CA VAL A 91 15.75 23.65 26.89
C VAL A 91 14.44 23.02 27.32
N LEU A 92 13.81 23.63 28.34
CA LEU A 92 12.45 23.31 28.78
C LEU A 92 11.48 23.64 27.65
N MET A 93 10.71 22.66 27.18
CA MET A 93 9.52 22.89 26.35
C MET A 93 8.27 22.64 27.17
N GLU A 94 7.76 23.70 27.80
CA GLU A 94 6.31 23.89 27.85
C GLU A 94 5.88 24.51 26.50
N GLU A 95 4.63 24.25 26.10
CA GLU A 95 3.93 24.77 24.91
C GLU A 95 3.98 23.94 23.61
N VAL A 96 3.22 22.83 23.61
CA VAL A 96 2.50 22.37 22.40
C VAL A 96 1.08 22.95 22.46
N PRO A 97 0.58 23.68 21.43
CA PRO A 97 -0.73 24.30 21.49
C PRO A 97 -1.88 23.28 21.53
N LYS A 98 -2.76 23.44 22.52
CA LYS A 98 -4.08 22.80 22.61
C LYS A 98 -4.97 23.26 21.44
N ALA A 99 -4.91 22.56 20.32
CA ALA A 99 -5.84 22.76 19.20
C ALA A 99 -6.40 21.42 18.69
N ALA A 100 -6.86 20.56 19.61
CA ALA A 100 -7.56 19.31 19.27
C ALA A 100 -8.87 19.09 20.05
N ALA A 101 -9.27 20.04 20.91
CA ALA A 101 -10.36 19.81 21.88
C ALA A 101 -11.63 20.66 21.68
N ALA A 102 -11.82 21.34 20.54
CA ALA A 102 -12.95 22.28 20.36
C ALA A 102 -13.90 21.99 19.19
N VAL A 103 -13.75 20.88 18.44
CA VAL A 103 -14.65 20.57 17.31
C VAL A 103 -15.68 19.47 17.62
N MET A 104 -15.56 18.79 18.77
CA MET A 104 -16.54 17.78 19.20
C MET A 104 -17.75 18.40 19.91
N ALA A 105 -18.59 19.14 19.17
CA ALA A 105 -19.97 19.41 19.58
C ALA A 105 -20.80 19.90 18.39
N LYS A 106 -21.29 18.98 17.55
CA LYS A 106 -22.62 18.99 16.88
C LYS A 106 -22.64 18.09 15.65
N SER A 107 -23.26 16.92 15.78
CA SER A 107 -24.49 16.58 15.03
C SER A 107 -24.84 15.11 15.28
N LYS A 108 -25.89 14.90 16.07
CA LYS A 108 -26.65 13.65 16.07
C LYS A 108 -27.95 13.98 15.35
N GLN A 109 -28.20 13.35 14.20
CA GLN A 109 -29.56 13.00 13.80
C GLN A 109 -29.56 11.92 12.71
N ASP A 110 -29.94 10.73 13.16
CA ASP A 110 -30.79 9.70 12.56
C ASP A 110 -30.79 9.52 11.03
N LEU A 111 -30.24 8.38 10.60
CA LEU A 111 -30.64 7.69 9.38
C LEU A 111 -30.91 6.22 9.72
N VAL A 112 -32.11 5.77 9.35
CA VAL A 112 -32.71 4.48 9.66
C VAL A 112 -32.15 3.39 8.75
N ASP A 113 -31.56 2.40 9.40
CA ASP A 113 -31.61 0.94 9.21
C ASP A 113 -31.86 0.37 7.79
N THR A 114 -30.81 -0.24 7.25
CA THR A 114 -30.93 -1.50 6.51
C THR A 114 -29.86 -2.45 7.06
N THR A 115 -30.27 -3.29 8.01
CA THR A 115 -29.44 -4.25 8.75
C THR A 115 -28.96 -5.37 7.83
N VAL A 116 -27.80 -5.15 7.21
CA VAL A 116 -26.86 -6.25 6.99
C VAL A 116 -26.20 -6.46 8.35
N VAL A 117 -26.57 -7.52 9.05
CA VAL A 117 -25.94 -7.86 10.34
C VAL A 117 -24.49 -8.25 10.03
N SER A 118 -23.56 -7.31 10.23
CA SER A 118 -22.14 -7.61 10.24
C SER A 118 -21.86 -8.55 11.43
N PRO A 119 -21.07 -9.63 11.24
CA PRO A 119 -20.69 -10.49 12.34
C PRO A 119 -20.05 -9.67 13.47
N SER A 120 -20.28 -10.08 14.71
CA SER A 120 -19.59 -9.49 15.85
C SER A 120 -18.07 -9.70 15.73
N ALA A 121 -17.27 -8.82 16.33
CA ALA A 121 -15.81 -8.95 16.31
C ALA A 121 -15.32 -10.33 16.84
N GLU A 122 -16.05 -10.92 17.79
CA GLU A 122 -15.76 -12.28 18.27
C GLU A 122 -16.05 -13.37 17.23
N GLU A 123 -17.12 -13.23 16.44
CA GLU A 123 -17.44 -14.18 15.38
C GLU A 123 -16.45 -14.08 14.22
N GLU A 124 -16.09 -12.85 13.83
CA GLU A 124 -15.02 -12.64 12.84
C GLU A 124 -13.73 -13.28 13.33
N TYR A 125 -13.26 -12.98 14.55
CA TYR A 125 -12.02 -13.53 15.07
C TYR A 125 -12.00 -15.06 15.11
N LYS A 126 -13.13 -15.72 15.41
CA LYS A 126 -13.25 -17.18 15.32
C LYS A 126 -13.01 -17.69 13.90
N VAL A 127 -13.57 -17.02 12.89
CA VAL A 127 -13.34 -17.36 11.47
C VAL A 127 -11.87 -17.14 11.11
N LEU A 128 -11.26 -16.05 11.57
CA LEU A 128 -9.86 -15.73 11.23
C LEU A 128 -8.85 -16.69 11.90
N THR A 129 -9.20 -17.31 13.03
CA THR A 129 -8.34 -18.24 13.79
C THR A 129 -8.63 -19.71 13.51
N ASP A 130 -9.69 -20.02 12.74
CA ASP A 130 -10.05 -21.40 12.40
C ASP A 130 -9.10 -21.99 11.36
N THR A 131 -8.15 -22.81 11.84
CA THR A 131 -7.18 -23.53 11.02
C THR A 131 -7.79 -24.67 10.21
N SER A 132 -9.02 -25.10 10.51
CA SER A 132 -9.73 -26.16 9.76
C SER A 132 -10.34 -25.68 8.45
N LEU A 133 -10.54 -24.37 8.28
CA LEU A 133 -11.03 -23.80 7.04
C LEU A 133 -10.06 -24.03 5.87
N PRO A 134 -10.55 -24.09 4.62
CA PRO A 134 -9.66 -24.05 3.46
C PRO A 134 -8.80 -22.79 3.49
N ARG A 135 -7.51 -22.90 3.17
CA ARG A 135 -6.65 -21.72 3.08
C ARG A 135 -7.07 -20.82 1.92
N VAL A 136 -6.91 -19.51 2.11
CA VAL A 136 -7.02 -18.54 1.02
C VAL A 136 -5.95 -18.87 -0.03
N LYS A 137 -6.19 -18.56 -1.29
CA LYS A 137 -5.15 -18.73 -2.32
C LYS A 137 -4.13 -17.62 -2.14
N ALA A 138 -3.11 -17.84 -1.32
CA ALA A 138 -2.10 -16.84 -1.03
C ALA A 138 -0.72 -17.45 -0.83
N ALA A 139 0.31 -16.62 -0.89
CA ALA A 139 1.70 -17.01 -0.67
C ALA A 139 2.51 -15.84 -0.12
N PHE A 140 3.60 -16.15 0.57
CA PHE A 140 4.68 -15.17 0.75
C PHE A 140 5.45 -15.06 -0.55
N VAL A 141 5.74 -13.85 -0.98
CA VAL A 141 6.49 -13.58 -2.22
C VAL A 141 7.72 -12.77 -1.87
N VAL A 142 8.88 -13.26 -2.29
CA VAL A 142 10.18 -12.72 -1.90
C VAL A 142 11.05 -12.61 -3.15
N LEU A 143 11.48 -11.41 -3.49
CA LEU A 143 12.54 -11.18 -4.47
C LEU A 143 13.87 -11.16 -3.72
N VAL A 144 14.79 -12.07 -4.04
CA VAL A 144 15.99 -12.28 -3.23
C VAL A 144 17.12 -12.89 -4.03
N ARG A 145 18.34 -12.45 -3.77
CA ARG A 145 19.54 -13.01 -4.39
C ARG A 145 20.11 -14.14 -3.56
N ASN A 146 20.86 -15.02 -4.23
CA ASN A 146 21.59 -16.12 -3.59
C ASN A 146 22.46 -15.64 -2.40
N LYS A 147 23.09 -14.46 -2.51
CA LYS A 147 23.97 -13.89 -1.46
C LYS A 147 23.25 -13.43 -0.19
N GLU A 148 21.92 -13.29 -0.24
CA GLU A 148 21.08 -12.81 0.88
C GLU A 148 20.49 -13.97 1.69
N LEU A 149 20.89 -15.21 1.39
CA LEU A 149 20.38 -16.45 1.99
C LEU A 149 20.25 -16.38 3.53
N TYR A 150 21.28 -15.95 4.24
CA TYR A 150 21.24 -15.94 5.71
C TYR A 150 20.30 -14.88 6.27
N ALA A 151 20.23 -13.71 5.64
CA ALA A 151 19.28 -12.66 6.02
C ALA A 151 17.84 -13.13 5.77
N LEU A 152 17.60 -13.80 4.64
CA LEU A 152 16.29 -14.40 4.35
C LEU A 152 15.91 -15.48 5.34
N ARG A 153 16.82 -16.39 5.68
CA ARG A 153 16.55 -17.45 6.66
C ARG A 153 16.20 -16.89 8.03
N SER A 154 16.79 -15.75 8.42
CA SER A 154 16.37 -15.02 9.62
C SER A 154 14.91 -14.57 9.50
N SER A 155 14.53 -13.94 8.39
CA SER A 155 13.15 -13.49 8.14
C SER A 155 12.15 -14.64 8.11
N MET A 156 12.48 -15.75 7.45
CA MET A 156 11.67 -16.97 7.47
C MET A 156 11.49 -17.47 8.90
N ARG A 157 12.56 -17.51 9.71
CA ARG A 157 12.46 -17.94 11.11
C ARG A 157 11.47 -17.09 11.90
N TYR A 158 11.57 -15.76 11.82
CA TYR A 158 10.62 -14.88 12.50
C TYR A 158 9.18 -15.13 12.05
N LEU A 159 8.92 -15.20 10.73
CA LEU A 159 7.55 -15.34 10.24
C LEU A 159 6.98 -16.73 10.50
N GLU A 160 7.79 -17.79 10.41
CA GLU A 160 7.41 -19.15 10.78
C GLU A 160 7.07 -19.23 12.27
N ASP A 161 7.93 -18.70 13.15
CA ASP A 161 7.75 -18.76 14.60
C ASP A 161 6.52 -17.93 15.04
N ARG A 162 6.27 -16.76 14.44
CA ARG A 162 5.17 -15.88 14.83
C ARG A 162 3.83 -16.20 14.19
N PHE A 163 3.82 -16.84 13.02
CA PHE A 163 2.61 -16.99 12.21
C PHE A 163 2.53 -18.34 11.47
N ASN A 164 3.47 -18.60 10.56
CA ASN A 164 3.22 -19.54 9.48
C ASN A 164 3.26 -21.02 9.90
N HIS A 165 3.84 -21.33 11.06
CA HIS A 165 3.77 -22.69 11.63
C HIS A 165 2.32 -23.15 11.90
N LYS A 166 1.36 -22.22 12.00
CA LYS A 166 -0.08 -22.52 12.20
C LYS A 166 -0.84 -22.73 10.90
N TYR A 167 -0.51 -21.96 9.86
CA TYR A 167 -1.33 -21.82 8.65
C TYR A 167 -0.70 -22.42 7.38
N HIS A 168 0.63 -22.62 7.37
CA HIS A 168 1.38 -23.31 6.31
C HIS A 168 1.18 -22.73 4.90
N TYR A 169 1.09 -21.40 4.78
CA TYR A 169 1.07 -20.72 3.49
C TYR A 169 2.41 -20.93 2.75
N PRO A 170 2.36 -21.12 1.41
CA PRO A 170 3.55 -21.38 0.61
C PRO A 170 4.46 -20.15 0.51
N TRP A 171 5.76 -20.42 0.31
CA TRP A 171 6.78 -19.42 -0.02
C TRP A 171 7.09 -19.45 -1.52
N ILE A 172 7.19 -18.28 -2.15
CA ILE A 172 7.62 -18.10 -3.53
C ILE A 172 8.86 -17.21 -3.53
N PHE A 173 9.99 -17.76 -3.91
CA PHE A 173 11.26 -17.06 -4.09
C PHE A 173 11.47 -16.72 -5.56
N LEU A 174 11.74 -15.46 -5.87
CA LEU A 174 12.03 -14.94 -7.20
C LEU A 174 13.45 -14.33 -7.21
N ASN A 175 14.18 -14.50 -8.31
CA ASN A 175 15.55 -13.97 -8.46
C ASN A 175 15.85 -13.69 -9.94
N GLU A 176 16.66 -12.67 -10.24
CA GLU A 176 17.14 -12.39 -11.59
C GLU A 176 18.17 -13.41 -12.09
N GLU A 177 18.72 -14.22 -11.18
CA GLU A 177 19.62 -15.34 -11.46
C GLU A 177 19.02 -16.67 -10.99
N PRO A 178 19.43 -17.82 -11.57
CA PRO A 178 19.06 -19.13 -11.03
C PRO A 178 19.46 -19.28 -9.56
N PHE A 179 18.57 -19.85 -8.76
CA PHE A 179 18.89 -20.19 -7.37
C PHE A 179 19.91 -21.33 -7.29
N THR A 180 20.86 -21.23 -6.37
CA THR A 180 21.82 -22.29 -6.10
C THR A 180 21.18 -23.46 -5.34
N GLU A 181 21.76 -24.65 -5.44
CA GLU A 181 21.33 -25.81 -4.65
C GLU A 181 21.40 -25.54 -3.14
N GLU A 182 22.43 -24.81 -2.69
CA GLU A 182 22.55 -24.38 -1.30
C GLU A 182 21.35 -23.54 -0.87
N PHE A 183 20.98 -22.55 -1.68
CA PHE A 183 19.85 -21.68 -1.39
C PHE A 183 18.55 -22.49 -1.27
N ILE A 184 18.30 -23.37 -2.23
CA ILE A 184 17.11 -24.23 -2.25
C ILE A 184 17.07 -25.12 -1.01
N ASN A 185 18.13 -25.88 -0.74
CA ASN A 185 18.17 -26.81 0.39
C ASN A 185 18.00 -26.08 1.74
N MET A 186 18.68 -24.96 1.92
CA MET A 186 18.69 -24.23 3.19
C MET A 186 17.41 -23.46 3.47
N THR A 187 16.66 -23.06 2.43
CA THR A 187 15.34 -22.43 2.59
C THR A 187 14.23 -23.47 2.77
N GLN A 188 14.29 -24.62 2.07
CA GLN A 188 13.34 -25.73 2.28
C GLN A 188 13.35 -26.25 3.72
N MET A 189 14.51 -26.27 4.38
CA MET A 189 14.62 -26.71 5.78
C MET A 189 13.99 -25.74 6.80
N MET A 190 13.61 -24.53 6.40
CA MET A 190 13.08 -23.53 7.33
C MET A 190 11.57 -23.66 7.58
N THR A 191 10.84 -24.40 6.75
CA THR A 191 9.38 -24.46 6.77
C THR A 191 8.87 -25.86 6.40
N THR A 192 7.68 -26.21 6.87
CA THR A 192 6.93 -27.39 6.39
C THR A 192 5.99 -27.05 5.23
N ALA A 193 5.80 -25.77 4.93
CA ALA A 193 4.98 -25.30 3.82
C ALA A 193 5.65 -25.58 2.47
N LYS A 194 4.87 -25.50 1.39
CA LYS A 194 5.42 -25.63 0.04
C LYS A 194 6.31 -24.43 -0.28
N VAL A 195 7.40 -24.70 -1.00
CA VAL A 195 8.34 -23.67 -1.46
C VAL A 195 8.50 -23.75 -2.97
N HIS A 196 8.40 -22.60 -3.63
CA HIS A 196 8.56 -22.46 -5.08
C HIS A 196 9.70 -21.49 -5.40
N TYR A 197 10.42 -21.78 -6.48
CA TYR A 197 11.55 -20.98 -6.96
C TYR A 197 11.28 -20.57 -8.40
N GLY A 198 11.33 -19.27 -8.68
CA GLY A 198 11.09 -18.69 -10.00
C GLY A 198 12.26 -17.84 -10.46
N LEU A 199 12.61 -17.96 -11.74
CA LEU A 199 13.55 -17.06 -12.40
C LEU A 199 12.77 -15.87 -12.97
N VAL A 200 13.21 -14.66 -12.67
CA VAL A 200 12.64 -13.44 -13.25
C VAL A 200 12.92 -13.42 -14.76
N PRO A 201 11.89 -13.25 -15.62
CA PRO A 201 12.09 -13.10 -17.05
C PRO A 201 13.02 -11.93 -17.37
N LYS A 202 13.94 -12.12 -18.31
CA LYS A 202 14.97 -11.12 -18.64
C LYS A 202 14.37 -9.79 -19.06
N GLU A 203 13.26 -9.82 -19.79
CA GLU A 203 12.48 -8.67 -20.24
C GLU A 203 11.89 -7.83 -19.09
N HIS A 204 11.67 -8.45 -17.93
CA HIS A 204 11.19 -7.76 -16.73
C HIS A 204 12.36 -7.19 -15.89
N TRP A 205 13.59 -7.62 -16.17
CA TRP A 205 14.83 -7.21 -15.52
C TRP A 205 15.88 -6.69 -16.52
N SER A 206 15.44 -5.87 -17.48
CA SER A 206 16.31 -5.23 -18.46
C SER A 206 15.89 -3.78 -18.71
N TYR A 207 16.75 -3.01 -19.37
CA TYR A 207 16.34 -1.73 -19.93
C TYR A 207 15.33 -1.96 -21.06
N PRO A 208 14.19 -1.25 -21.08
CA PRO A 208 13.33 -1.22 -22.24
C PRO A 208 13.93 -0.33 -23.34
N ASP A 209 13.50 -0.54 -24.59
CA ASP A 209 14.10 0.07 -25.79
C ASP A 209 14.03 1.61 -25.83
N TRP A 210 13.11 2.21 -25.08
CA TRP A 210 12.95 3.67 -25.00
C TRP A 210 13.86 4.34 -23.96
N ILE A 211 14.71 3.57 -23.28
CA ILE A 211 15.67 4.11 -22.30
C ILE A 211 17.03 4.31 -22.94
N ASP A 212 17.48 5.56 -22.93
CA ASP A 212 18.85 5.94 -23.22
C ASP A 212 19.75 5.49 -22.06
N GLN A 213 20.51 4.42 -22.28
CA GLN A 213 21.35 3.80 -21.26
C GLN A 213 22.56 4.66 -20.89
N ASP A 214 23.06 5.47 -21.81
CA ASP A 214 24.18 6.40 -21.55
C ASP A 214 23.69 7.54 -20.64
N TYR A 215 22.52 8.10 -20.94
CA TYR A 215 21.89 9.09 -20.06
C TYR A 215 21.54 8.51 -18.70
N ALA A 216 20.95 7.30 -18.65
CA ALA A 216 20.65 6.62 -17.39
C ALA A 216 21.93 6.36 -16.57
N LYS A 217 23.07 6.07 -17.22
CA LYS A 217 24.37 5.93 -16.54
C LYS A 217 24.84 7.26 -15.95
N GLN A 218 24.73 8.36 -16.69
CA GLN A 218 25.05 9.69 -16.17
C GLN A 218 24.18 10.05 -14.94
N CYS A 219 22.87 9.81 -15.00
CA CYS A 219 21.97 10.06 -13.86
C CYS A 219 22.38 9.26 -12.62
N ARG A 220 22.86 8.02 -12.79
CA ARG A 220 23.38 7.22 -11.67
C ARG A 220 24.64 7.83 -11.07
N GLU A 221 25.57 8.28 -11.91
CA GLU A 221 26.80 8.94 -11.48
C GLU A 221 26.49 10.24 -10.71
N ASP A 222 25.60 11.08 -11.24
CA ASP A 222 25.16 12.33 -10.60
C ASP A 222 24.53 12.08 -9.21
N MET A 223 23.65 11.08 -9.10
CA MET A 223 23.02 10.73 -7.81
C MET A 223 24.01 10.09 -6.82
N ALA A 224 25.02 9.36 -7.31
CA ALA A 224 26.09 8.80 -6.48
C ALA A 224 26.97 9.91 -5.90
N GLU A 225 27.32 10.93 -6.70
CA GLU A 225 28.07 12.11 -6.25
C GLU A 225 27.30 12.90 -5.18
N GLN A 226 25.97 12.98 -5.32
CA GLN A 226 25.07 13.57 -4.32
C GLN A 226 24.87 12.70 -3.07
N LYS A 227 25.51 11.52 -3.00
CA LYS A 227 25.41 10.56 -1.88
C LYS A 227 23.97 10.11 -1.59
N ILE A 228 23.11 10.10 -2.61
CA ILE A 228 21.76 9.57 -2.50
C ILE A 228 21.88 8.06 -2.30
N VAL A 229 21.18 7.51 -1.30
CA VAL A 229 21.17 6.07 -1.01
C VAL A 229 20.78 5.29 -2.29
N TYR A 230 21.55 4.28 -2.66
CA TYR A 230 21.40 3.56 -3.94
C TYR A 230 21.43 4.43 -5.22
N GLY A 231 21.85 5.70 -5.14
CA GLY A 231 21.87 6.64 -6.26
C GLY A 231 22.66 6.11 -7.46
N GLY A 232 23.81 5.49 -7.21
CA GLY A 232 24.64 4.84 -8.23
C GLY A 232 24.24 3.40 -8.61
N SER A 233 23.22 2.82 -7.97
CA SER A 233 22.88 1.40 -8.17
C SER A 233 21.95 1.19 -9.36
N GLU A 234 22.45 0.48 -10.37
CA GLU A 234 21.68 0.06 -11.53
C GLU A 234 20.69 -1.05 -11.18
N SER A 235 21.16 -2.09 -10.51
CA SER A 235 20.31 -3.23 -10.16
C SER A 235 19.18 -2.86 -9.19
N TYR A 236 19.36 -1.83 -8.36
CA TYR A 236 18.29 -1.32 -7.49
C TYR A 236 17.16 -0.70 -8.30
N ARG A 237 17.44 -0.04 -9.43
CA ARG A 237 16.42 0.51 -10.32
C ARG A 237 15.64 -0.57 -11.05
N HIS A 238 16.31 -1.64 -11.48
CA HIS A 238 15.63 -2.82 -11.99
C HIS A 238 14.73 -3.46 -10.93
N MET A 239 15.20 -3.56 -9.69
CA MET A 239 14.38 -4.03 -8.56
C MET A 239 13.14 -3.17 -8.37
N CYS A 240 13.28 -1.84 -8.26
CA CYS A 240 12.14 -0.94 -8.10
C CYS A 240 11.14 -1.08 -9.25
N ARG A 241 11.62 -1.13 -10.50
CA ARG A 241 10.76 -1.33 -11.68
C ARG A 241 10.07 -2.70 -11.65
N TYR A 242 10.78 -3.76 -11.25
CA TYR A 242 10.24 -5.12 -11.15
C TYR A 242 9.13 -5.22 -10.11
N GLN A 243 9.36 -4.67 -8.91
CA GLN A 243 8.37 -4.59 -7.85
C GLN A 243 7.19 -3.70 -8.26
N SER A 244 7.41 -2.63 -9.02
CA SER A 244 6.34 -1.72 -9.46
C SER A 244 5.39 -2.27 -10.52
N GLY A 245 5.74 -3.33 -11.25
CA GLY A 245 4.95 -3.69 -12.43
C GLY A 245 5.04 -5.11 -12.97
N PHE A 246 5.97 -5.93 -12.48
CA PHE A 246 6.22 -7.23 -13.09
C PHE A 246 6.08 -8.42 -12.15
N PHE A 247 6.44 -8.31 -10.86
CA PHE A 247 6.41 -9.48 -9.97
C PHE A 247 5.00 -10.09 -9.89
N MET A 248 3.96 -9.25 -9.85
CA MET A 248 2.56 -9.69 -9.84
C MET A 248 2.18 -10.46 -11.11
N LEU A 249 2.90 -10.32 -12.22
CA LEU A 249 2.67 -11.02 -13.48
C LEU A 249 3.47 -12.33 -13.60
N HIS A 250 4.32 -12.65 -12.63
CA HIS A 250 5.10 -13.88 -12.67
C HIS A 250 4.17 -15.12 -12.60
N PRO A 251 4.39 -16.18 -13.41
CA PRO A 251 3.46 -17.32 -13.49
C PRO A 251 3.17 -18.04 -12.17
N LEU A 252 4.11 -18.01 -11.22
CA LEU A 252 3.91 -18.58 -9.89
C LEU A 252 2.81 -17.88 -9.07
N LEU A 253 2.38 -16.68 -9.48
CA LEU A 253 1.30 -15.92 -8.83
C LEU A 253 -0.06 -16.10 -9.54
N ASP A 254 -0.15 -16.83 -10.65
CA ASP A 254 -1.36 -16.90 -11.48
C ASP A 254 -2.60 -17.47 -10.78
N ASN A 255 -2.38 -18.30 -9.76
CA ASN A 255 -3.45 -18.94 -9.00
C ASN A 255 -3.61 -18.35 -7.60
N LEU A 256 -3.05 -17.17 -7.32
CA LEU A 256 -3.17 -16.50 -6.04
C LEU A 256 -4.19 -15.36 -6.09
N ASP A 257 -4.97 -15.24 -5.03
CA ASP A 257 -5.85 -14.10 -4.76
C ASP A 257 -5.07 -12.98 -4.05
N TYR A 258 -4.15 -13.35 -3.15
CA TYR A 258 -3.34 -12.43 -2.34
C TYR A 258 -1.87 -12.85 -2.29
N TYR A 259 -1.00 -11.89 -2.03
CA TYR A 259 0.40 -12.13 -1.70
C TYR A 259 0.79 -11.33 -0.45
N TRP A 260 1.78 -11.83 0.27
CA TRP A 260 2.47 -11.08 1.32
C TRP A 260 3.94 -10.93 0.93
N ARG A 261 4.36 -9.71 0.63
CA ARG A 261 5.78 -9.42 0.37
C ARG A 261 6.59 -9.53 1.66
N VAL A 262 7.67 -10.29 1.58
CA VAL A 262 8.65 -10.42 2.66
C VAL A 262 10.04 -10.15 2.06
N GLU A 263 10.86 -9.37 2.76
CA GLU A 263 12.24 -9.07 2.37
C GLU A 263 13.24 -9.81 3.27
N PRO A 264 14.48 -10.05 2.81
CA PRO A 264 15.56 -10.52 3.67
C PRO A 264 15.89 -9.53 4.80
N GLY A 265 16.17 -10.03 6.00
CA GLY A 265 16.61 -9.21 7.13
C GLY A 265 15.49 -8.58 7.97
N VAL A 266 14.22 -8.84 7.65
CA VAL A 266 13.07 -8.38 8.46
C VAL A 266 12.88 -9.18 9.75
N LYS A 267 12.20 -8.57 10.71
CA LYS A 267 11.78 -9.21 11.96
C LYS A 267 10.28 -9.02 12.21
N PHE A 268 9.67 -10.03 12.82
CA PHE A 268 8.30 -9.99 13.32
C PHE A 268 8.33 -10.03 14.84
N SER A 269 7.89 -8.93 15.46
CA SER A 269 8.12 -8.65 16.87
C SER A 269 7.00 -9.17 17.78
N CYS A 270 5.85 -9.55 17.22
CA CYS A 270 4.68 -10.07 17.94
C CYS A 270 4.20 -11.39 17.32
N ASP A 271 3.54 -12.23 18.10
CA ASP A 271 2.77 -13.37 17.63
C ASP A 271 1.57 -12.89 16.80
N ILE A 272 1.26 -13.62 15.73
CA ILE A 272 0.13 -13.35 14.83
C ILE A 272 -0.79 -14.57 14.93
N ASP A 273 -1.88 -14.43 15.70
CA ASP A 273 -2.75 -15.57 16.04
C ASP A 273 -3.86 -15.82 15.03
N TYR A 274 -4.23 -14.81 14.25
CA TYR A 274 -5.23 -14.90 13.19
C TYR A 274 -4.57 -15.05 11.82
N ASP A 275 -5.34 -15.42 10.80
CA ASP A 275 -4.90 -15.50 9.40
C ASP A 275 -5.08 -14.14 8.67
N PRO A 276 -4.00 -13.38 8.37
CA PRO A 276 -4.11 -12.10 7.69
C PRO A 276 -4.64 -12.22 6.26
N PHE A 277 -4.40 -13.34 5.56
CA PHE A 277 -4.98 -13.54 4.22
C PHE A 277 -6.48 -13.80 4.29
N ARG A 278 -6.94 -14.53 5.32
CA ARG A 278 -8.36 -14.69 5.60
C ARG A 278 -8.99 -13.33 5.92
N LEU A 279 -8.35 -12.50 6.75
CA LEU A 279 -8.82 -11.13 7.03
C LEU A 279 -8.99 -10.34 5.72
N MET A 280 -7.99 -10.39 4.85
CA MET A 280 -8.04 -9.72 3.55
C MET A 280 -9.23 -10.19 2.70
N GLN A 281 -9.52 -11.50 2.71
CA GLN A 281 -10.66 -12.08 2.00
C GLN A 281 -12.02 -11.69 2.62
N GLU A 282 -12.19 -11.84 3.94
CA GLU A 282 -13.47 -11.61 4.62
C GLU A 282 -13.88 -10.13 4.59
N ARG A 283 -12.91 -9.21 4.63
CA ARG A 283 -13.14 -7.76 4.55
C ARG A 283 -13.04 -7.19 3.13
N ASP A 284 -12.86 -8.04 2.12
CA ASP A 284 -12.63 -7.66 0.71
C ASP A 284 -11.52 -6.59 0.54
N LEU A 285 -10.48 -6.65 1.37
CA LEU A 285 -9.36 -5.71 1.35
C LEU A 285 -8.50 -5.89 0.11
N LYS A 286 -7.85 -4.81 -0.33
CA LYS A 286 -7.00 -4.79 -1.53
C LYS A 286 -5.54 -4.55 -1.18
N TYR A 287 -5.26 -3.81 -0.12
CA TYR A 287 -3.89 -3.47 0.28
C TYR A 287 -3.79 -3.36 1.79
N GLY A 288 -2.69 -3.84 2.37
CA GLY A 288 -2.38 -3.59 3.76
C GLY A 288 -0.89 -3.49 4.03
N PHE A 289 -0.56 -2.72 5.07
CA PHE A 289 0.79 -2.25 5.37
C PHE A 289 1.02 -2.24 6.89
N THR A 290 2.28 -2.08 7.32
CA THR A 290 2.65 -1.85 8.74
C THR A 290 3.26 -0.48 8.96
N ILE A 291 4.16 -0.04 8.07
CA ILE A 291 4.87 1.25 8.18
C ILE A 291 4.47 2.18 7.03
N ALA A 292 4.26 3.46 7.33
CA ALA A 292 4.14 4.53 6.35
C ALA A 292 5.14 5.65 6.64
N LEU A 293 5.85 6.14 5.63
CA LEU A 293 6.94 7.10 5.79
C LEU A 293 7.04 8.09 4.61
N ARG A 294 7.85 9.13 4.78
CA ARG A 294 8.13 10.13 3.73
C ARG A 294 9.30 9.69 2.84
N GLU A 295 9.09 9.74 1.53
CA GLU A 295 10.15 9.48 0.54
C GLU A 295 11.16 10.62 0.49
N TYR A 296 12.38 10.33 0.05
CA TYR A 296 13.36 11.33 -0.28
C TYR A 296 13.05 12.02 -1.62
N ARG A 297 12.64 13.28 -1.55
CA ARG A 297 12.23 14.09 -2.71
C ARG A 297 13.19 14.03 -3.91
N ALA A 298 14.50 14.02 -3.67
CA ALA A 298 15.53 14.00 -4.71
C ALA A 298 15.46 12.75 -5.62
N THR A 299 14.75 11.71 -5.20
CA THR A 299 14.69 10.41 -5.89
C THR A 299 13.49 10.32 -6.84
N ILE A 300 12.50 11.20 -6.67
CA ILE A 300 11.22 11.23 -7.37
C ILE A 300 10.81 12.66 -7.83
N PRO A 301 11.71 13.54 -8.30
CA PRO A 301 11.37 14.93 -8.61
C PRO A 301 10.24 15.10 -9.65
N THR A 302 10.05 14.14 -10.57
CA THR A 302 8.97 14.23 -11.57
C THR A 302 7.86 13.19 -11.43
N LEU A 303 7.93 12.29 -10.45
CA LEU A 303 6.93 11.23 -10.24
C LEU A 303 5.51 11.80 -10.13
N TRP A 304 5.31 12.76 -9.23
CA TRP A 304 3.98 13.31 -8.98
C TRP A 304 3.37 13.99 -10.20
N ARG A 305 4.14 14.86 -10.87
CA ARG A 305 3.68 15.53 -12.10
C ARG A 305 3.25 14.50 -13.14
N THR A 306 4.07 13.46 -13.33
CA THR A 306 3.77 12.35 -14.23
C THR A 306 2.48 11.64 -13.85
N THR A 307 2.29 11.32 -12.57
CA THR A 307 1.05 10.75 -12.04
C THR A 307 -0.15 11.63 -12.33
N ILE A 308 -0.04 12.94 -12.15
CA ILE A 308 -1.15 13.86 -12.43
C ILE A 308 -1.50 13.88 -13.93
N ASP A 309 -0.49 13.82 -14.80
CA ASP A 309 -0.73 13.72 -16.25
C ASP A 309 -1.41 12.40 -16.63
N PHE A 310 -1.07 11.29 -15.97
CA PHE A 310 -1.80 10.03 -16.08
C PHE A 310 -3.26 10.20 -15.60
N ALA A 311 -3.49 10.75 -14.41
CA ALA A 311 -4.82 10.91 -13.84
C ALA A 311 -5.72 11.80 -14.71
N LYS A 312 -5.16 12.82 -15.36
CA LYS A 312 -5.85 13.68 -16.33
C LYS A 312 -6.24 12.96 -17.61
N SER A 313 -5.37 12.08 -18.10
CA SER A 313 -5.60 11.33 -19.35
C SER A 313 -6.40 10.04 -19.16
N HIS A 314 -6.46 9.51 -17.95
CA HIS A 314 -7.17 8.26 -17.59
C HIS A 314 -8.10 8.43 -16.38
N PRO A 315 -9.03 9.41 -16.40
CA PRO A 315 -9.88 9.70 -15.25
C PRO A 315 -10.80 8.54 -14.85
N GLN A 316 -11.03 7.57 -15.74
CA GLN A 316 -11.85 6.38 -15.48
C GLN A 316 -11.25 5.43 -14.44
N TYR A 317 -9.94 5.49 -14.20
CA TYR A 317 -9.28 4.68 -13.17
C TYR A 317 -9.11 5.41 -11.83
N ILE A 318 -9.48 6.69 -11.78
CA ILE A 318 -9.24 7.53 -10.60
C ILE A 318 -10.49 7.55 -9.73
N TYR A 319 -10.32 7.12 -8.48
CA TYR A 319 -11.32 7.23 -7.44
C TYR A 319 -11.63 8.72 -7.18
N PRO A 320 -12.91 9.15 -7.19
CA PRO A 320 -13.22 10.57 -7.11
C PRO A 320 -12.79 11.19 -5.77
N ARG A 321 -11.82 12.11 -5.83
CA ARG A 321 -11.25 12.80 -4.65
C ARG A 321 -12.25 13.55 -3.77
N THR A 322 -13.42 13.91 -4.33
CA THR A 322 -14.48 14.63 -3.61
C THR A 322 -15.29 13.72 -2.69
N ARG A 323 -15.04 12.41 -2.73
CA ARG A 323 -15.72 11.45 -1.86
C ARG A 323 -15.08 11.46 -0.47
N PRO A 324 -15.88 11.29 0.59
CA PRO A 324 -15.39 11.31 1.97
C PRO A 324 -14.44 10.15 2.30
N ASP A 325 -14.53 9.04 1.58
CA ASP A 325 -13.71 7.84 1.71
C ASP A 325 -12.52 7.81 0.74
N SER A 326 -12.15 8.97 0.17
CA SER A 326 -10.99 9.13 -0.72
C SER A 326 -9.68 9.14 0.07
N LEU A 327 -8.69 8.39 -0.41
CA LEU A 327 -7.35 8.33 0.16
C LEU A 327 -6.40 9.42 -0.36
N LEU A 328 -6.81 10.30 -1.29
CA LEU A 328 -5.93 11.34 -1.85
C LEU A 328 -5.20 12.18 -0.79
N ARG A 329 -5.87 12.48 0.34
CA ARG A 329 -5.28 13.26 1.44
C ARG A 329 -4.09 12.58 2.10
N PHE A 330 -3.94 11.27 1.96
CA PHE A 330 -2.76 10.54 2.46
C PHE A 330 -1.50 10.95 1.69
N VAL A 331 -1.60 11.17 0.38
CA VAL A 331 -0.47 11.51 -0.50
C VAL A 331 -0.40 13.01 -0.83
N SER A 332 -1.41 13.80 -0.51
CA SER A 332 -1.44 15.21 -0.89
C SER A 332 -2.22 16.08 0.10
N ASP A 333 -1.55 17.07 0.67
CA ASP A 333 -2.13 17.99 1.67
C ASP A 333 -2.91 19.15 1.02
N ASP A 334 -2.77 19.32 -0.29
CA ASP A 334 -3.29 20.44 -1.09
C ASP A 334 -4.19 19.94 -2.22
N ASN A 335 -4.90 18.84 -1.96
CA ASN A 335 -5.96 18.33 -2.82
C ASN A 335 -5.48 17.98 -4.24
N GLY A 336 -4.26 17.44 -4.32
CA GLY A 336 -3.68 16.88 -5.53
C GLY A 336 -2.65 17.77 -6.21
N TRP A 337 -2.34 18.95 -5.67
CA TRP A 337 -1.43 19.88 -6.32
C TRP A 337 0.03 19.45 -6.18
N SER A 338 0.44 19.08 -4.98
CA SER A 338 1.77 18.54 -4.70
C SER A 338 1.69 17.20 -3.98
N TYR A 339 2.77 16.43 -4.13
CA TYR A 339 2.99 15.22 -3.35
C TYR A 339 3.60 15.58 -2.00
N ASN A 340 2.97 15.13 -0.91
CA ASN A 340 3.49 15.30 0.43
C ASN A 340 4.61 14.29 0.79
N LEU A 341 4.97 13.41 -0.16
CA LEU A 341 5.98 12.35 -0.07
C LEU A 341 5.58 11.13 0.77
N CYS A 342 4.38 11.11 1.36
CA CYS A 342 3.92 9.97 2.14
C CYS A 342 3.65 8.74 1.27
N HIS A 343 4.11 7.60 1.73
CA HIS A 343 3.86 6.31 1.11
C HIS A 343 3.85 5.20 2.16
N PHE A 344 3.17 4.10 1.85
CA PHE A 344 3.27 2.83 2.54
C PHE A 344 4.60 2.15 2.17
N TRP A 345 5.30 1.63 3.16
CA TRP A 345 6.63 1.06 2.97
C TRP A 345 6.55 -0.39 2.50
N SER A 346 6.71 -0.59 1.18
CA SER A 346 6.34 -1.81 0.46
C SER A 346 7.14 -3.07 0.79
N ASN A 347 8.21 -3.01 1.58
CA ASN A 347 8.89 -4.24 2.04
C ASN A 347 7.99 -5.13 2.91
N PHE A 348 6.98 -4.52 3.56
CA PHE A 348 5.80 -5.20 4.05
C PHE A 348 4.60 -4.74 3.23
N GLU A 349 3.97 -5.65 2.51
CA GLU A 349 2.65 -5.44 1.94
C GLU A 349 1.89 -6.77 1.86
N ILE A 350 0.63 -6.77 2.26
CA ILE A 350 -0.32 -7.85 1.99
C ILE A 350 -1.35 -7.29 1.03
N ALA A 351 -1.38 -7.76 -0.21
CA ALA A 351 -2.21 -7.13 -1.23
C ALA A 351 -2.86 -8.13 -2.19
N SER A 352 -3.96 -7.67 -2.79
CA SER A 352 -4.73 -8.43 -3.76
C SER A 352 -3.99 -8.48 -5.09
N VAL A 353 -3.67 -9.69 -5.56
CA VAL A 353 -3.07 -9.92 -6.88
C VAL A 353 -3.99 -9.38 -7.98
N LYS A 354 -5.31 -9.53 -7.81
CA LYS A 354 -6.30 -8.99 -8.75
C LYS A 354 -6.24 -7.47 -8.87
N TYR A 355 -6.05 -6.76 -7.77
CA TYR A 355 -5.88 -5.30 -7.80
C TYR A 355 -4.59 -4.90 -8.51
N MET A 356 -3.47 -5.54 -8.16
CA MET A 356 -2.17 -5.26 -8.80
C MET A 356 -2.15 -5.63 -10.30
N ARG A 357 -3.00 -6.58 -10.73
CA ARG A 357 -3.21 -6.95 -12.15
C ARG A 357 -4.36 -6.18 -12.82
N SER A 358 -5.00 -5.25 -12.12
CA SER A 358 -6.14 -4.50 -12.68
C SER A 358 -5.70 -3.64 -13.85
N GLU A 359 -6.63 -3.39 -14.78
CA GLU A 359 -6.38 -2.55 -15.96
C GLU A 359 -5.87 -1.16 -15.56
N GLY A 360 -6.45 -0.57 -14.50
CA GLY A 360 -6.06 0.75 -14.01
C GLY A 360 -4.63 0.81 -13.48
N TYR A 361 -4.25 -0.13 -12.62
CA TYR A 361 -2.88 -0.20 -12.09
C TYR A 361 -1.87 -0.48 -13.20
N GLN A 362 -2.15 -1.43 -14.08
CA GLN A 362 -1.25 -1.79 -15.19
C GLN A 362 -1.10 -0.66 -16.21
N ALA A 363 -2.17 0.10 -16.48
CA ALA A 363 -2.10 1.31 -17.30
C ALA A 363 -1.24 2.39 -16.64
N TYR A 364 -1.37 2.58 -15.32
CA TYR A 364 -0.55 3.52 -14.55
C TYR A 364 0.93 3.15 -14.57
N PHE A 365 1.27 1.91 -14.24
CA PHE A 365 2.65 1.42 -14.30
C PHE A 365 3.24 1.62 -15.71
N LYS A 366 2.53 1.20 -16.75
CA LYS A 366 3.00 1.37 -18.14
C LYS A 366 3.23 2.83 -18.51
N TYR A 367 2.37 3.74 -18.04
CA TYR A 367 2.54 5.17 -18.26
C TYR A 367 3.81 5.69 -17.59
N LEU A 368 4.07 5.29 -16.34
CA LEU A 368 5.30 5.63 -15.61
C LEU A 368 6.55 5.06 -16.28
N ASP A 369 6.50 3.78 -16.68
CA ASP A 369 7.62 3.07 -17.29
C ASP A 369 8.08 3.75 -18.59
N GLN A 370 7.12 4.28 -19.37
CA GLN A 370 7.38 5.04 -20.59
C GLN A 370 8.04 6.41 -20.34
N GLN A 371 7.90 7.01 -19.15
CA GLN A 371 8.59 8.25 -18.80
C GLN A 371 10.05 8.03 -18.40
N GLY A 372 10.45 6.79 -18.10
CA GLY A 372 11.82 6.43 -17.77
C GLY A 372 12.30 6.86 -16.38
N GLY A 373 11.42 7.36 -15.51
CA GLY A 373 11.78 7.82 -14.16
C GLY A 373 12.37 6.73 -13.24
N PHE A 374 12.09 5.45 -13.50
CA PHE A 374 12.80 4.35 -12.85
C PHE A 374 14.32 4.36 -13.12
N PHE A 375 14.74 4.86 -14.28
CA PHE A 375 16.14 4.82 -14.73
C PHE A 375 16.84 6.18 -14.74
N TYR A 376 16.13 7.24 -15.14
CA TYR A 376 16.65 8.62 -15.14
C TYR A 376 16.57 9.28 -13.77
N GLU A 377 15.64 8.83 -12.92
CA GLU A 377 15.59 9.20 -11.50
C GLU A 377 15.89 7.96 -10.64
N ARG A 378 15.18 7.76 -9.54
CA ARG A 378 15.26 6.56 -8.70
C ARG A 378 13.90 6.24 -8.09
N TRP A 379 12.85 6.21 -8.92
CA TRP A 379 11.49 5.91 -8.49
C TRP A 379 11.43 4.56 -7.79
N GLY A 380 11.10 4.58 -6.49
CA GLY A 380 10.85 3.37 -5.71
C GLY A 380 9.48 2.79 -6.01
N ASP A 381 9.33 1.48 -5.86
CA ASP A 381 8.03 0.81 -5.93
C ASP A 381 7.08 1.25 -4.80
N ALA A 382 7.62 1.57 -3.61
CA ALA A 382 6.84 2.00 -2.46
C ALA A 382 5.99 3.27 -2.73
N PRO A 383 6.54 4.41 -3.21
CA PRO A 383 5.73 5.55 -3.62
C PRO A 383 4.84 5.25 -4.84
N VAL A 384 5.28 4.42 -5.80
CA VAL A 384 4.45 4.04 -6.96
C VAL A 384 3.19 3.29 -6.52
N HIS A 385 3.32 2.25 -5.68
CA HIS A 385 2.20 1.48 -5.12
C HIS A 385 1.27 2.38 -4.32
N SER A 386 1.84 3.20 -3.45
CA SER A 386 1.07 4.04 -2.53
C SER A 386 0.26 5.12 -3.23
N ILE A 387 0.83 5.74 -4.27
CA ILE A 387 0.11 6.70 -5.11
C ILE A 387 -1.01 5.99 -5.87
N ALA A 388 -0.79 4.80 -6.42
CA ALA A 388 -1.84 4.03 -7.08
C ALA A 388 -2.98 3.69 -6.10
N VAL A 389 -2.64 3.20 -4.90
CA VAL A 389 -3.61 2.93 -3.83
C VAL A 389 -4.42 4.18 -3.50
N ALA A 390 -3.75 5.30 -3.26
CA ALA A 390 -4.42 6.55 -2.87
C ALA A 390 -5.32 7.14 -3.97
N LEU A 391 -5.00 6.88 -5.25
CA LEU A 391 -5.75 7.38 -6.39
C LEU A 391 -6.83 6.44 -6.89
N MET A 392 -6.75 5.13 -6.66
CA MET A 392 -7.62 4.13 -7.29
C MET A 392 -8.55 3.42 -6.29
N LEU A 393 -8.21 3.41 -5.00
CA LEU A 393 -8.95 2.71 -3.96
C LEU A 393 -9.67 3.68 -3.01
N LYS A 394 -10.67 3.14 -2.30
CA LYS A 394 -11.33 3.82 -1.17
C LYS A 394 -10.70 3.40 0.15
N GLU A 395 -10.91 4.19 1.20
CA GLU A 395 -10.43 3.92 2.56
C GLU A 395 -10.68 2.48 3.01
N SER A 396 -11.91 1.97 2.82
CA SER A 396 -12.28 0.64 3.29
C SER A 396 -11.58 -0.51 2.57
N ASP A 397 -10.87 -0.24 1.47
CA ASP A 397 -10.09 -1.24 0.74
C ASP A 397 -8.67 -1.40 1.32
N VAL A 398 -8.26 -0.51 2.24
CA VAL A 398 -6.91 -0.47 2.81
C VAL A 398 -6.94 -0.78 4.30
N HIS A 399 -6.00 -1.61 4.75
CA HIS A 399 -5.89 -2.01 6.15
C HIS A 399 -4.50 -1.72 6.70
N TRP A 400 -4.44 -1.05 7.84
CA TRP A 400 -3.21 -0.95 8.61
C TRP A 400 -3.12 -2.16 9.52
N PHE A 401 -2.13 -3.04 9.31
CA PHE A 401 -1.84 -4.17 10.18
C PHE A 401 -1.14 -3.70 11.46
N TYR A 402 -1.85 -2.87 12.22
CA TYR A 402 -1.35 -2.20 13.42
C TYR A 402 -0.94 -3.19 14.53
N ASP A 403 -1.50 -4.40 14.53
CA ASP A 403 -1.20 -5.45 15.50
C ASP A 403 -0.07 -6.41 15.04
N ILE A 404 0.53 -6.19 13.86
CA ILE A 404 1.67 -6.96 13.36
C ILE A 404 2.97 -6.18 13.59
N GLY A 405 3.60 -6.38 14.76
CA GLY A 405 4.91 -5.81 15.05
C GLY A 405 5.96 -6.21 14.00
N TYR A 406 6.61 -5.22 13.37
CA TYR A 406 7.43 -5.42 12.19
C TYR A 406 8.64 -4.49 12.16
N LYS A 407 9.80 -5.02 11.78
CA LYS A 407 11.05 -4.26 11.65
C LYS A 407 11.76 -4.58 10.34
N HIS A 408 12.24 -3.53 9.67
CA HIS A 408 13.19 -3.61 8.58
C HIS A 408 14.24 -2.51 8.76
N ASP A 409 15.52 -2.87 8.70
CA ASP A 409 16.65 -1.98 9.04
C ASP A 409 16.44 -1.22 10.38
N ASN A 410 16.39 0.11 10.32
CA ASN A 410 16.29 1.00 11.47
C ASN A 410 14.85 1.37 11.80
N PHE A 411 13.87 0.92 11.02
CA PHE A 411 12.46 1.29 11.17
C PHE A 411 11.69 0.13 11.79
N GLU A 412 11.06 0.38 12.94
CA GLU A 412 10.30 -0.61 13.69
C GLU A 412 8.89 -0.07 13.96
N HIS A 413 7.88 -0.78 13.47
CA HIS A 413 6.50 -0.64 13.89
C HIS A 413 6.26 -1.59 15.07
N CYS A 414 5.73 -1.06 16.17
CA CYS A 414 5.42 -1.80 17.38
C CYS A 414 4.06 -1.30 17.88
N PRO A 415 3.06 -2.18 18.11
CA PRO A 415 1.81 -1.79 18.75
C PRO A 415 2.07 -1.13 20.10
N THR A 416 1.19 -0.23 20.58
CA THR A 416 1.50 0.59 21.76
C THR A 416 0.61 0.37 22.97
N GLU A 417 -0.52 -0.31 22.81
CA GLU A 417 -1.39 -0.61 23.92
C GLU A 417 -0.84 -1.80 24.71
N GLU A 418 -0.56 -1.58 25.99
CA GLU A 418 0.04 -2.55 26.93
C GLU A 418 -0.65 -3.91 26.91
N LYS A 419 -1.99 -3.92 26.90
CA LYS A 419 -2.77 -5.16 26.87
C LYS A 419 -2.42 -6.02 25.65
N TRP A 420 -2.18 -5.40 24.49
CA TRP A 420 -1.91 -6.12 23.25
C TRP A 420 -0.46 -6.52 23.09
N LEU A 421 0.46 -5.73 23.62
CA LEU A 421 1.86 -6.11 23.74
C LEU A 421 2.01 -7.43 24.51
N LEU A 422 1.28 -7.58 25.62
CA LEU A 422 1.28 -8.80 26.42
C LEU A 422 0.61 -9.97 25.69
N ASN A 423 -0.61 -9.78 25.20
CA ASN A 423 -1.38 -10.85 24.53
C ASN A 423 -0.66 -11.40 23.30
N SER A 424 -0.09 -10.50 22.49
CA SER A 424 0.62 -10.88 21.25
C SER A 424 2.10 -11.18 21.51
N LYS A 425 2.53 -11.33 22.78
CA LYS A 425 3.90 -11.65 23.20
C LYS A 425 4.96 -10.81 22.48
N CYS A 426 4.68 -9.52 22.32
CA CYS A 426 5.55 -8.60 21.61
C CYS A 426 6.87 -8.41 22.36
N TYR A 427 8.00 -8.46 21.66
CA TYR A 427 9.32 -8.18 22.26
C TYR A 427 9.88 -6.80 21.90
N CYS A 428 9.24 -6.07 20.99
CA CYS A 428 9.66 -4.72 20.59
C CYS A 428 9.40 -3.69 21.70
N ASP A 429 10.14 -2.59 21.64
CA ASP A 429 9.93 -1.44 22.52
C ASP A 429 8.95 -0.46 21.86
N ALA A 430 7.73 -0.38 22.40
CA ALA A 430 6.67 0.49 21.91
C ALA A 430 7.05 1.98 21.93
N GLU A 431 7.93 2.41 22.84
CA GLU A 431 8.39 3.81 22.89
C GLU A 431 9.27 4.16 21.69
N THR A 432 9.90 3.16 21.07
CA THR A 432 10.76 3.32 19.90
C THR A 432 10.03 3.15 18.57
N SER A 433 8.70 2.96 18.60
CA SER A 433 7.93 2.79 17.38
C SER A 433 8.10 3.99 16.44
N PHE A 434 8.41 3.69 15.18
CA PHE A 434 8.55 4.68 14.13
C PHE A 434 7.25 5.43 13.86
N ASP A 435 6.09 4.90 14.23
CA ASP A 435 4.78 5.52 13.93
C ASP A 435 4.63 6.95 14.44
N PHE A 436 5.33 7.30 15.52
CA PHE A 436 5.33 8.64 16.13
C PHE A 436 6.49 9.54 15.69
N ASN A 437 7.39 9.04 14.82
CA ASN A 437 8.49 9.82 14.28
C ASN A 437 7.95 10.93 13.34
N GLN A 438 8.64 12.06 13.25
CA GLN A 438 8.25 13.17 12.36
C GLN A 438 8.18 12.78 10.87
N GLY A 439 9.01 11.83 10.44
CA GLY A 439 9.00 11.30 9.08
C GLY A 439 7.98 10.19 8.84
N SER A 440 7.24 9.75 9.87
CA SER A 440 6.13 8.82 9.73
C SER A 440 4.90 9.47 9.11
N CYS A 441 4.16 8.67 8.35
CA CYS A 441 2.86 9.03 7.80
C CYS A 441 1.70 8.25 8.42
N SER A 442 1.95 7.43 9.46
CA SER A 442 0.91 6.64 10.15
C SER A 442 -0.17 7.53 10.78
N SER A 443 0.23 8.63 11.43
CA SER A 443 -0.73 9.59 12.01
C SER A 443 -1.60 10.29 10.94
N LEU A 444 -1.02 10.61 9.78
CA LEU A 444 -1.78 11.17 8.65
C LEU A 444 -2.77 10.14 8.10
N TYR A 445 -2.36 8.87 7.97
CA TYR A 445 -3.27 7.81 7.55
C TYR A 445 -4.46 7.65 8.49
N LEU A 446 -4.26 7.70 9.81
CA LEU A 446 -5.34 7.65 10.80
C LEU A 446 -6.33 8.82 10.66
N ASP A 447 -5.84 10.04 10.43
CA ASP A 447 -6.69 11.22 10.17
C ASP A 447 -7.52 11.04 8.91
N VAL A 448 -6.90 10.56 7.82
CA VAL A 448 -7.57 10.30 6.54
C VAL A 448 -8.61 9.19 6.67
N ALA A 449 -8.29 8.13 7.40
CA ALA A 449 -9.20 7.02 7.66
C ALA A 449 -10.31 7.38 8.67
N ASN A 450 -10.18 8.49 9.40
CA ASN A 450 -11.03 8.86 10.51
C ASN A 450 -11.17 7.71 11.53
N ARG A 451 -10.03 7.13 11.91
CA ARG A 451 -9.92 5.95 12.78
C ARG A 451 -8.86 6.14 13.85
N THR A 452 -8.95 5.35 14.90
CA THR A 452 -7.88 5.19 15.90
C THR A 452 -7.04 3.96 15.58
N ALA A 453 -5.79 3.92 16.04
CA ALA A 453 -4.91 2.75 15.88
C ALA A 453 -5.59 1.47 16.41
N SER A 454 -6.21 1.56 17.58
CA SER A 454 -6.98 0.46 18.21
C SER A 454 -8.14 -0.10 17.35
N SER A 455 -8.66 0.65 16.38
CA SER A 455 -9.71 0.16 15.48
C SER A 455 -9.20 -0.85 14.43
N TYR A 456 -7.88 -0.95 14.29
CA TYR A 456 -7.20 -1.88 13.40
C TYR A 456 -6.77 -3.17 14.09
N ILE A 457 -6.97 -3.28 15.41
CA ILE A 457 -6.59 -4.46 16.17
C ILE A 457 -7.60 -5.57 15.91
N VAL A 458 -7.09 -6.68 15.40
CA VAL A 458 -7.85 -7.89 15.08
C VAL A 458 -7.67 -8.92 16.19
N THR A 459 -6.46 -9.04 16.72
CA THR A 459 -6.13 -9.96 17.84
C THR A 459 -7.07 -9.73 19.03
N GLN A 460 -7.66 -10.82 19.53
CA GLN A 460 -8.49 -10.80 20.73
C GLN A 460 -7.69 -11.29 21.94
N PRO A 461 -8.00 -10.82 23.16
CA PRO A 461 -7.40 -11.36 24.37
C PRO A 461 -7.83 -12.82 24.51
N ASP A 462 -6.94 -13.66 25.04
CA ASP A 462 -7.35 -14.97 25.52
C ASP A 462 -8.43 -14.79 26.60
N LYS A 463 -9.50 -15.60 26.53
CA LYS A 463 -10.64 -15.49 27.46
C LYS A 463 -10.30 -15.93 28.88
N ASP A 464 -9.11 -16.51 29.08
CA ASP A 464 -8.69 -17.21 30.30
C ASP A 464 -7.58 -16.49 31.10
N ASP A 465 -7.17 -15.27 30.72
CA ASP A 465 -6.20 -14.43 31.46
C ASP A 465 -6.82 -13.23 32.20
#